data_AF-A0A6C0NUP0-F1
#
_entry.id   AF-A0A6C0NUP0-F1
#
_cell.length_a   1.000
_cell.length_b   1.000
_cell.length_c   1.000
_cell.angle_alpha   90.00
_cell.angle_beta   90.00
_cell.angle_gamma   90.00
#
_symmetry.space_group_name_H-M   'P 1'
#
loop_
_entity.id
_entity.type
_entity.pdbx_description
1 polymer ?
#
loop_
_entity_poly.entity_id
_entity_poly.type
_entity_poly.pdbx_seq_one_letter_code
_entity_poly.pdbx_strand_id
1 'polypeptide(L)'
;MMQTISTKRNGMLKSAVLGLTAAAASILLWLSFNFANLYAESGDNAHAVLIRTCWTLLLPAVLAAGASWFAKPYLLLASFIWSLPISLYLACTPGIYALFGLTSAAYLIAYLMMRSGW
;
A
#
# COMPACT_ATOMS: atom_id res chain seq x y z
N MET A 1 -18.19 -18.59 24.65
CA MET A 1 -18.66 -17.54 23.71
C MET A 1 -17.95 -16.19 23.89
N MET A 2 -17.48 -15.83 25.08
CA MET A 2 -16.80 -14.54 25.33
C MET A 2 -15.33 -14.52 24.84
N GLN A 3 -14.64 -15.66 24.83
CA GLN A 3 -13.25 -15.75 24.35
C GLN A 3 -13.11 -15.64 22.82
N THR A 4 -14.08 -16.18 22.06
CA THR A 4 -14.07 -16.12 20.58
C THR A 4 -14.22 -14.69 20.04
N ILE A 5 -14.88 -13.80 20.79
CA ILE A 5 -15.06 -12.38 20.40
C ILE A 5 -13.74 -11.60 20.61
N SER A 6 -12.98 -11.92 21.67
CA SER A 6 -11.72 -11.26 21.99
C SER A 6 -10.62 -11.57 20.96
N THR A 7 -10.50 -12.84 20.56
CA THR A 7 -9.50 -13.28 19.57
C THR A 7 -9.74 -12.64 18.21
N LYS A 8 -11.01 -12.61 17.76
CA LYS A 8 -11.39 -12.02 16.47
C LYS A 8 -11.09 -10.52 16.39
N ARG A 9 -11.27 -9.79 17.49
CA ARG A 9 -10.93 -8.37 17.60
C ARG A 9 -9.42 -8.11 17.53
N ASN A 10 -8.63 -8.97 18.18
CA ASN A 10 -7.17 -8.87 18.13
C ASN A 10 -6.61 -9.18 16.74
N GLY A 11 -7.23 -10.12 16.01
CA GLY A 11 -6.93 -10.40 14.60
C GLY A 11 -7.14 -9.20 13.68
N MET A 12 -8.29 -8.54 13.80
CA MET A 12 -8.60 -7.32 13.05
C MET A 12 -7.61 -6.19 13.32
N LEU A 13 -7.25 -5.95 14.58
CA LEU A 13 -6.25 -4.92 14.94
C LEU A 13 -4.88 -5.20 14.30
N LYS A 14 -4.42 -6.45 14.32
CA LYS A 14 -3.15 -6.84 13.68
C LYS A 14 -3.17 -6.57 12.17
N SER A 15 -4.26 -6.94 11.50
CA SER A 15 -4.41 -6.66 10.06
C SER A 15 -4.44 -5.15 9.75
N ALA A 16 -5.09 -4.35 10.60
CA ALA A 16 -5.16 -2.91 10.43
C ALA A 16 -3.77 -2.27 10.61
N VAL A 17 -3.00 -2.69 11.62
CA VAL A 17 -1.62 -2.21 11.82
C VAL A 17 -0.72 -2.58 10.62
N LEU A 18 -0.84 -3.79 10.09
CA LEU A 18 -0.07 -4.22 8.93
C LEU A 18 -0.43 -3.41 7.67
N GLY A 19 -1.72 -3.21 7.40
CA GLY A 19 -2.15 -2.40 6.26
C GLY A 19 -1.76 -0.91 6.40
N LEU A 20 -1.81 -0.37 7.62
CA LEU A 20 -1.47 1.03 7.89
C LEU A 20 0.04 1.29 7.81
N THR A 21 0.86 0.35 8.31
CA THR A 21 2.32 0.41 8.17
C THR A 21 2.76 0.25 6.72
N ALA A 22 2.14 -0.66 5.96
CA ALA A 22 2.37 -0.79 4.53
C ALA A 22 2.00 0.50 3.77
N ALA A 23 0.88 1.12 4.11
CA ALA A 23 0.44 2.38 3.51
C ALA A 23 1.41 3.53 3.82
N ALA A 24 1.84 3.66 5.08
CA ALA A 24 2.83 4.65 5.47
C ALA A 24 4.16 4.44 4.72
N ALA A 25 4.62 3.20 4.61
CA ALA A 25 5.83 2.86 3.85
C ALA A 25 5.69 3.21 2.36
N SER A 26 4.56 2.90 1.70
CA SER A 26 4.31 3.28 0.31
C SER A 26 4.30 4.80 0.11
N ILE A 27 3.72 5.57 1.04
CA ILE A 27 3.70 7.04 0.95
C ILE A 27 5.13 7.59 1.06
N LEU A 28 5.93 7.09 2.01
CA LEU A 28 7.33 7.51 2.18
C LEU A 28 8.20 7.13 0.97
N LEU A 29 7.99 5.93 0.41
CA LEU A 29 8.65 5.49 -0.82
C LEU A 29 8.25 6.40 -2.00
N TRP A 30 6.99 6.82 -2.08
CA TRP A 30 6.52 7.71 -3.14
C TRP A 30 7.12 9.11 -3.04
N LEU A 31 7.23 9.66 -1.83
CA LEU A 31 7.94 10.92 -1.59
C LEU A 31 9.41 10.79 -2.00
N SER A 32 10.07 9.71 -1.61
CA SER A 32 11.47 9.45 -1.98
C SER A 32 11.65 9.31 -3.50
N PHE A 33 10.72 8.62 -4.18
CA PHE A 33 10.74 8.41 -5.63
C PHE A 33 10.64 9.72 -6.42
N ASN A 34 9.86 10.69 -5.94
CA ASN A 34 9.66 11.96 -6.64
C ASN A 34 10.70 13.02 -6.26
N PHE A 35 11.14 13.08 -4.99
CA PHE A 35 11.98 14.18 -4.50
C PHE A 35 13.44 13.81 -4.21
N ALA A 36 13.72 12.55 -3.85
CA ALA A 36 15.07 12.11 -3.50
C ALA A 36 15.77 11.34 -4.65
N ASN A 37 15.05 11.04 -5.73
CA ASN A 37 15.61 10.35 -6.88
C ASN A 37 16.47 11.30 -7.71
N LEU A 38 17.80 11.08 -7.76
CA LEU A 38 18.70 11.85 -8.63
C LEU A 38 18.37 11.69 -10.12
N TYR A 39 17.68 10.61 -10.49
CA TYR A 39 17.23 10.34 -11.86
C TYR A 39 15.79 10.82 -12.11
N ALA A 40 15.23 11.64 -11.22
CA ALA A 40 13.92 12.23 -11.46
C ALA A 40 13.95 13.07 -12.74
N GLU A 41 12.92 12.89 -13.56
CA GLU A 41 12.70 13.69 -14.77
C GLU A 41 12.70 15.18 -14.39
N SER A 42 13.57 15.97 -15.04
CA SER A 42 13.68 17.41 -14.86
C SER A 42 13.04 18.16 -16.03
N GLY A 43 12.29 19.23 -15.76
CA GLY A 43 11.60 20.03 -16.78
C GLY A 43 10.11 19.69 -16.92
N ASP A 44 9.49 19.95 -18.08
CA ASP A 44 8.03 19.83 -18.29
C ASP A 44 7.48 18.42 -18.04
N ASN A 45 8.31 17.37 -18.20
CA ASN A 45 7.90 15.98 -17.97
C ASN A 45 7.78 15.62 -16.47
N ALA A 46 8.40 16.39 -15.57
CA ALA A 46 8.38 16.14 -14.13
C ALA A 46 6.95 16.12 -13.58
N HIS A 47 6.13 17.09 -13.99
CA HIS A 47 4.72 17.19 -13.58
C HIS A 47 3.89 16.00 -14.04
N ALA A 48 4.13 15.51 -15.26
CA ALA A 48 3.40 14.38 -15.81
C ALA A 48 3.74 13.05 -15.10
N VAL A 49 4.97 12.88 -14.64
CA VAL A 49 5.39 11.72 -13.83
C VAL A 49 4.80 11.80 -12.43
N LEU A 50 4.83 12.97 -11.80
CA LEU A 50 4.29 13.19 -10.46
C LEU A 50 2.78 12.91 -10.41
N ILE A 51 2.02 13.39 -11.39
CA ILE A 51 0.57 13.13 -11.50
C ILE A 51 0.30 11.64 -11.74
N ARG A 52 1.04 10.99 -12.65
CA ARG A 52 0.86 9.57 -12.95
C ARG A 52 1.15 8.68 -11.75
N THR A 53 2.25 8.91 -11.05
CA THR A 53 2.63 8.14 -9.86
C THR A 53 1.71 8.46 -8.67
N CYS A 54 1.22 9.69 -8.54
CA CYS A 54 0.21 10.03 -7.56
C CYS A 54 -1.05 9.16 -7.75
N TRP A 55 -1.52 9.00 -8.99
CA TRP A 55 -2.70 8.20 -9.29
C TRP A 55 -2.52 6.69 -9.09
N THR A 56 -1.32 6.18 -9.35
CA THR A 56 -1.07 4.73 -9.38
C THR A 56 -0.40 4.18 -8.11
N LEU A 57 0.22 5.04 -7.29
CA LEU A 57 0.96 4.64 -6.08
C LEU A 57 0.44 5.36 -4.82
N LEU A 58 0.28 6.69 -4.87
CA LEU A 58 -0.13 7.46 -3.69
C LEU A 58 -1.62 7.24 -3.35
N LEU A 59 -2.50 7.38 -4.34
CA LEU A 59 -3.94 7.17 -4.18
C LEU A 59 -4.30 5.78 -3.63
N PRO A 60 -3.80 4.66 -4.19
CA PRO A 60 -4.07 3.35 -3.63
C PRO A 60 -3.48 3.15 -2.23
N ALA A 61 -2.35 3.79 -1.89
CA ALA A 61 -1.78 3.74 -0.54
C ALA A 61 -2.66 4.49 0.48
N VAL A 62 -3.17 5.68 0.14
CA VAL A 62 -4.13 6.42 0.97
C VAL A 62 -5.42 5.62 1.14
N LEU A 63 -5.89 4.99 0.06
CA LEU A 63 -7.06 4.12 0.10
C LEU A 63 -6.82 2.89 0.98
N ALA A 64 -5.60 2.32 0.98
CA ALA A 64 -5.22 1.21 1.85
C ALA A 64 -5.15 1.63 3.33
N ALA A 65 -4.65 2.83 3.63
CA ALA A 65 -4.68 3.40 4.97
C ALA A 65 -6.13 3.58 5.47
N GLY A 66 -6.98 4.18 4.66
CA GLY A 66 -8.42 4.34 4.97
C GLY A 66 -9.13 2.99 5.13
N ALA A 67 -8.85 2.04 4.25
CA ALA A 67 -9.41 0.69 4.32
C ALA A 67 -9.03 -0.03 5.62
N SER A 68 -7.77 0.11 6.05
CA SER A 68 -7.26 -0.43 7.30
C SER A 68 -7.93 0.21 8.50
N TRP A 69 -8.15 1.54 8.47
CA TRP A 69 -8.81 2.28 9.53
C TRP A 69 -10.29 1.94 9.69
N PHE A 70 -11.03 1.83 8.58
CA PHE A 70 -12.46 1.49 8.59
C PHE A 70 -12.75 -0.01 8.59
N ALA A 71 -11.71 -0.85 8.68
CA ALA A 71 -11.81 -2.30 8.60
C ALA A 71 -12.61 -2.82 7.40
N LYS A 72 -12.37 -2.22 6.22
CA LYS A 72 -13.08 -2.54 4.97
C LYS A 72 -12.18 -3.40 4.07
N PRO A 73 -12.28 -4.75 4.11
CA PRO A 73 -11.38 -5.63 3.35
C PRO A 73 -11.47 -5.40 1.83
N TYR A 74 -12.67 -5.12 1.30
CA TYR A 74 -12.84 -4.86 -0.13
C TYR A 74 -12.03 -3.66 -0.65
N LEU A 75 -11.82 -2.64 0.19
CA LEU A 75 -11.03 -1.46 -0.17
C LEU A 75 -9.53 -1.81 -0.21
N LEU A 76 -9.03 -2.65 0.70
CA LEU A 76 -7.65 -3.16 0.63
C LEU A 76 -7.38 -3.95 -0.65
N LEU A 77 -8.34 -4.78 -1.06
CA LEU A 77 -8.22 -5.53 -2.32
C LEU A 77 -8.22 -4.58 -3.53
N ALA A 78 -9.07 -3.55 -3.51
CA ALA A 78 -9.08 -2.52 -4.55
C ALA A 78 -7.75 -1.77 -4.63
N SER A 79 -7.17 -1.36 -3.48
CA SER A 79 -5.83 -0.76 -3.41
C SER A 79 -4.74 -1.66 -4.00
N PHE A 80 -4.80 -2.95 -3.68
CA PHE A 80 -3.87 -3.95 -4.20
C PHE A 80 -3.97 -4.06 -5.72
N ILE A 81 -5.16 -4.33 -6.25
CA ILE A 81 -5.37 -4.50 -7.70
C ILE A 81 -4.97 -3.23 -8.46
N TRP A 82 -5.29 -2.06 -7.93
CA TRP A 82 -4.97 -0.78 -8.53
C TRP A 82 -3.45 -0.52 -8.56
N SER A 83 -2.75 -0.81 -7.46
CA SER A 83 -1.30 -0.59 -7.36
C SER A 83 -0.47 -1.71 -8.00
N LEU A 84 -1.06 -2.88 -8.28
CA LEU A 84 -0.35 -4.08 -8.74
C LEU A 84 0.51 -3.85 -9.98
N PRO A 85 0.02 -3.25 -11.10
CA PRO A 85 0.79 -3.21 -12.34
C PRO A 85 2.08 -2.41 -12.18
N ILE A 86 1.98 -1.25 -11.52
CA ILE A 86 3.12 -0.35 -11.31
C ILE A 86 4.05 -0.87 -10.20
N SER A 87 3.49 -1.47 -9.15
CA SER A 87 4.30 -2.03 -8.05
C SER A 87 5.07 -3.26 -8.51
N LEU A 88 4.50 -4.08 -9.40
CA LEU A 88 5.19 -5.22 -10.00
C LEU A 88 6.28 -4.76 -10.97
N TYR A 89 6.02 -3.72 -11.77
CA TYR A 89 7.05 -3.09 -12.59
C TYR A 89 8.24 -2.61 -11.75
N LEU A 90 7.97 -1.89 -10.66
CA LEU A 90 9.01 -1.41 -9.73
C LEU A 90 9.68 -2.53 -8.93
N ALA A 91 8.99 -3.65 -8.68
CA ALA A 91 9.60 -4.84 -8.07
C ALA A 91 10.63 -5.52 -8.97
N CYS A 92 10.44 -5.42 -10.29
CA CYS A 92 11.38 -5.95 -11.28
C CYS A 92 12.55 -4.99 -11.54
N THR A 93 12.55 -3.77 -11.01
CA THR A 93 13.68 -2.84 -11.11
C THR A 93 14.56 -2.93 -9.86
N PRO A 94 15.90 -2.99 -10.02
CA PRO A 94 16.79 -3.05 -8.87
C PRO A 94 16.77 -1.72 -8.10
N GLY A 95 16.64 -1.79 -6.78
CA GLY A 95 16.75 -0.64 -5.88
C GLY A 95 15.73 -0.62 -4.75
N ILE A 96 15.70 0.48 -4.00
CA ILE A 96 14.79 0.66 -2.86
C ILE A 96 13.31 0.68 -3.29
N TYR A 97 13.04 1.00 -4.55
CA TYR A 97 11.68 1.05 -5.10
C TYR A 97 11.07 -0.34 -5.34
N ALA A 98 11.87 -1.41 -5.32
CA ALA A 98 11.33 -2.77 -5.30
C ALA A 98 10.46 -3.05 -4.06
N LEU A 99 10.65 -2.27 -2.99
CA LEU A 99 9.81 -2.31 -1.80
C LEU A 99 8.34 -1.93 -2.08
N PHE A 100 8.03 -1.25 -3.19
CA PHE A 100 6.64 -1.05 -3.60
C PHE A 100 5.91 -2.37 -3.82
N GLY A 101 6.58 -3.35 -4.44
CA GLY A 101 6.05 -4.71 -4.56
C GLY A 101 5.78 -5.35 -3.20
N LEU A 102 6.69 -5.18 -2.24
CA LEU A 102 6.52 -5.69 -0.88
C LEU A 102 5.34 -5.02 -0.16
N THR A 103 5.19 -3.69 -0.29
CA THR A 103 4.04 -2.98 0.30
C THR A 103 2.72 -3.36 -0.34
N SER A 104 2.70 -3.61 -1.66
CA SER A 104 1.52 -4.11 -2.37
C SER A 104 1.14 -5.52 -1.89
N ALA A 105 2.12 -6.42 -1.76
CA ALA A 105 1.90 -7.73 -1.16
C ALA A 105 1.38 -7.65 0.29
N ALA A 106 1.87 -6.68 1.07
CA ALA A 106 1.37 -6.44 2.42
C ALA A 106 -0.11 -6.02 2.44
N TYR A 107 -0.60 -5.26 1.45
CA TYR A 107 -2.04 -4.97 1.32
C TYR A 107 -2.86 -6.24 1.08
N LEU A 108 -2.37 -7.15 0.25
CA LEU A 108 -3.01 -8.44 0.01
C LEU A 108 -3.01 -9.30 1.28
N ILE A 109 -1.91 -9.33 2.03
CA ILE A 109 -1.82 -10.06 3.30
C ILE A 109 -2.79 -9.46 4.33
N ALA A 110 -2.83 -8.13 4.47
CA ALA A 110 -3.77 -7.44 5.35
C ALA A 110 -5.23 -7.76 4.98
N TYR A 111 -5.55 -7.79 3.69
CA TYR A 111 -6.85 -8.20 3.18
C TYR A 111 -7.18 -9.65 3.57
N LEU A 112 -6.27 -10.59 3.33
CA LEU A 112 -6.48 -12.01 3.64
C LEU A 112 -6.68 -12.24 5.14
N MET A 113 -5.90 -11.58 6.00
CA MET A 113 -6.05 -11.63 7.45
C MET A 113 -7.41 -11.08 7.89
N MET A 114 -7.79 -9.91 7.36
CA MET A 114 -9.07 -9.27 7.71
C MET A 114 -10.29 -10.06 7.23
N ARG A 115 -10.17 -10.76 6.08
CA ARG A 115 -11.21 -11.65 5.56
C ARG A 115 -11.29 -12.98 6.31
N SER A 116 -10.14 -13.57 6.64
CA SER A 116 -10.08 -14.90 7.25
C SER A 116 -10.43 -14.88 8.75
N GLY A 117 -10.35 -13.72 9.41
CA GLY A 117 -10.84 -13.55 10.79
C GLY A 117 -10.02 -14.28 11.84
N TRP A 118 -8.75 -14.57 11.56
CA TRP A 118 -7.75 -15.13 12.49
C TRP A 118 -7.25 -14.07 13.47
#